data_AF-A0A842N0R9-F1
#
_entry.id   AF-A0A842N0R9-F1
#
_cell.length_a   1.000
_cell.length_b   1.000
_cell.length_c   1.000
_cell.angle_alpha   90.00
_cell.angle_beta   90.00
_cell.angle_gamma   90.00
#
_symmetry.space_group_name_H-M   'P 1'
#
loop_
_entity.id
_entity.type
_entity.pdbx_description
1 polymer ?
#
loop_
_entity_poly.entity_id
_entity_poly.type
_entity_poly.pdbx_seq_one_letter_code
_entity_poly.pdbx_strand_id
1 'polypeptide(L)'
;MGSTGSRGLILGALMDGDPMSCRGIMEATGLRRSQVYGAISRCWRSGLVLRTEEAILEHERVFRGRRGVSRHLHPYHLYVLRPEGVDGASMDGRRFVCFSVDHLDPRGGGKISKARRILGFLEENGDGAFFSTDVVEALSEHGVTVQDIMPNVRRFERQGLVYVRGYKSDDRQTPFKEGYLLTWIDQEIPREGAIAEAVKRTDVALAGRVSSSPIMERVHRIRDMVLEHTELRKLVAASYIENNLGCTHYEVEHALKRTLQLYPDMKVLKIFGNWRYYYHTSMSPEDLGAAVEMKRNYIRKAKGRANRIGHNWEAVAEWFIDRFTTGARFWTQNHRKGRMDPRRITLHLLKGVGGRRNAAEVDRVWDVTPGPFAPTVTYVLSCKWGLVGKGHVDDFLKVLTWSRDFGVDTEDGRKIKNGIVGVFAASAFNPRENIQMKDGSMVSLTQYAARRELQIITAAQFNEKQRE
;
A
#
# COMPACT_ATOMS: atom_id res chain seq x y z
N MET A 1 -5.39 50.38 -53.67
CA MET A 1 -6.54 50.68 -52.80
C MET A 1 -6.89 49.43 -52.01
N GLY A 2 -7.02 49.53 -50.68
CA GLY A 2 -7.78 48.57 -49.87
C GLY A 2 -7.05 47.81 -48.75
N SER A 3 -7.13 48.35 -47.53
CA SER A 3 -6.93 47.66 -46.23
C SER A 3 -5.49 47.34 -45.78
N THR A 4 -4.79 48.34 -45.22
CA THR A 4 -3.72 48.16 -44.21
C THR A 4 -4.31 47.66 -42.88
N GLY A 5 -4.96 46.50 -42.93
CA GLY A 5 -5.53 45.84 -41.77
C GLY A 5 -5.19 44.36 -41.79
N SER A 6 -5.20 43.71 -40.63
CA SER A 6 -4.84 42.28 -40.49
C SER A 6 -5.62 41.36 -41.45
N ARG A 7 -6.82 41.76 -41.91
CA ARG A 7 -7.59 41.03 -42.93
C ARG A 7 -6.91 41.03 -44.30
N GLY A 8 -6.49 42.18 -44.81
CA GLY A 8 -5.88 42.30 -46.14
C GLY A 8 -4.58 41.50 -46.24
N LEU A 9 -3.74 41.57 -45.21
CA LEU A 9 -2.50 40.80 -45.13
C LEU A 9 -2.75 39.29 -45.10
N ILE A 10 -3.77 38.82 -44.38
CA ILE A 10 -4.11 37.39 -44.34
C ILE A 10 -4.64 36.91 -45.69
N LEU A 11 -5.53 37.66 -46.34
CA LEU A 11 -6.04 37.28 -47.66
C LEU A 11 -4.92 37.27 -48.70
N GLY A 12 -4.01 38.25 -48.64
CA GLY A 12 -2.82 38.32 -49.49
C GLY A 12 -1.90 37.11 -49.29
N ALA A 13 -1.68 36.67 -48.05
CA ALA A 13 -0.88 35.48 -47.76
C ALA A 13 -1.51 34.17 -48.27
N LEU A 14 -2.83 34.14 -48.50
CA LEU A 14 -3.54 32.97 -49.00
C LEU A 14 -3.82 33.03 -50.52
N MET A 15 -3.36 34.07 -51.22
CA MET A 15 -3.66 34.28 -52.64
C MET A 15 -3.11 33.19 -53.55
N ASP A 16 -1.98 32.59 -53.18
CA ASP A 16 -1.32 31.57 -54.00
C ASP A 16 -2.09 30.23 -54.03
N GLY A 17 -3.19 30.11 -53.26
CA GLY A 17 -4.06 28.94 -53.23
C GLY A 17 -3.56 27.82 -52.33
N ASP A 18 -2.31 27.89 -51.84
CA ASP A 18 -1.72 26.89 -50.97
C ASP A 18 -2.33 26.90 -49.56
N PRO A 19 -2.67 25.73 -48.99
CA PRO A 19 -3.18 25.65 -47.62
C PRO A 19 -2.15 26.08 -46.57
N MET A 20 -2.49 27.10 -45.77
CA MET A 20 -1.60 27.60 -44.71
C MET A 20 -2.19 27.41 -43.30
N SER A 21 -1.32 27.09 -42.35
CA SER A 21 -1.66 27.10 -40.92
C SER A 21 -1.62 28.52 -40.36
N CYS A 22 -2.22 28.77 -39.19
CA CYS A 22 -2.08 30.06 -38.50
C CYS A 22 -0.61 30.45 -38.28
N ARG A 23 0.29 29.47 -38.07
CA ARG A 23 1.73 29.73 -37.91
C ARG A 23 2.36 30.17 -39.23
N GLY A 24 2.04 29.49 -40.34
CA GLY A 24 2.49 29.91 -41.68
C GLY A 24 2.00 31.31 -42.03
N ILE A 25 0.75 31.63 -41.72
CA ILE A 25 0.19 32.97 -41.91
C ILE A 25 0.91 34.01 -41.04
N MET A 26 1.26 33.69 -39.79
CA MET A 26 2.05 34.58 -38.94
C MET A 26 3.44 34.85 -39.52
N GLU A 27 4.11 33.82 -40.03
CA GLU A 27 5.44 33.93 -40.65
C GLU A 27 5.38 34.76 -41.94
N ALA A 28 4.37 34.55 -42.79
CA ALA A 28 4.19 35.29 -44.04
C ALA A 28 3.78 36.76 -43.85
N THR A 29 3.03 37.08 -42.78
CA THR A 29 2.45 38.43 -42.58
C THR A 29 3.15 39.26 -41.51
N GLY A 30 4.00 38.65 -40.67
CA GLY A 30 4.60 39.31 -39.50
C GLY A 30 3.62 39.68 -38.38
N LEU A 31 2.35 39.25 -38.48
CA LEU A 31 1.32 39.58 -37.50
C LEU A 31 1.48 38.78 -36.21
N ARG A 32 1.10 39.38 -35.07
CA ARG A 32 1.08 38.68 -33.78
C ARG A 32 -0.01 37.62 -33.77
N ARG A 33 0.20 36.57 -32.96
CA ARG A 33 -0.74 35.45 -32.79
C ARG A 33 -2.18 35.90 -32.56
N SER A 34 -2.43 36.81 -31.62
CA SER A 34 -3.79 37.30 -31.33
C SER A 34 -4.45 37.98 -32.52
N GLN A 35 -3.68 38.70 -33.34
CA GLN A 35 -4.16 39.38 -34.53
C GLN A 35 -4.53 38.38 -35.63
N VAL A 36 -3.68 37.38 -35.87
CA VAL A 36 -3.95 36.32 -36.85
C VAL A 36 -5.18 35.51 -36.46
N TYR A 37 -5.23 34.97 -35.24
CA TYR A 37 -6.38 34.16 -34.79
C TYR A 37 -7.70 34.93 -34.84
N GLY A 38 -7.72 36.20 -34.44
CA GLY A 38 -8.92 37.04 -34.50
C GLY A 38 -9.34 37.34 -35.93
N ALA A 39 -8.40 37.72 -36.81
CA ALA A 39 -8.70 38.10 -38.17
C ALA A 39 -9.04 36.90 -39.07
N ILE A 40 -8.35 35.77 -38.95
CA ILE A 40 -8.65 34.56 -39.72
C ILE A 40 -10.02 33.98 -39.34
N SER A 41 -10.38 34.01 -38.05
CA SER A 41 -11.69 33.58 -37.57
C SER A 41 -12.81 34.44 -38.16
N ARG A 42 -12.61 35.76 -38.24
CA ARG A 42 -13.54 36.66 -38.94
C ARG A 42 -13.62 36.37 -40.43
N CYS A 43 -12.49 36.13 -41.10
CA CYS A 43 -12.47 35.81 -42.52
C CYS A 43 -13.21 34.50 -42.83
N TRP A 44 -13.07 33.48 -41.97
CA TRP A 44 -13.78 32.22 -42.12
C TRP A 44 -15.28 32.40 -41.89
N ARG A 45 -15.67 33.12 -40.83
CA ARG A 45 -17.08 33.44 -40.54
C ARG A 45 -17.75 34.29 -41.63
N SER A 46 -17.01 35.18 -42.27
CA SER A 46 -17.50 35.98 -43.40
C SER A 46 -17.42 35.24 -44.74
N GLY A 47 -17.04 33.95 -44.75
CA GLY A 47 -16.99 33.13 -45.95
C GLY A 47 -15.91 33.52 -46.96
N LEU A 48 -14.81 34.17 -46.53
CA LEU A 48 -13.72 34.59 -47.42
C LEU A 48 -12.61 33.54 -47.54
N VAL A 49 -12.51 32.65 -46.56
CA VAL A 49 -11.54 31.55 -46.54
C VAL A 49 -12.27 30.27 -46.21
N LEU A 50 -11.76 29.14 -46.71
CA LEU A 50 -12.18 27.82 -46.26
C LEU A 50 -11.19 27.31 -45.21
N ARG A 51 -11.67 26.48 -44.29
CA ARG A 51 -10.86 25.85 -43.24
C ARG A 51 -11.00 24.34 -43.36
N THR A 52 -9.95 23.58 -43.07
CA THR A 52 -10.07 22.12 -42.89
C THR A 52 -11.24 21.76 -41.96
N GLU A 53 -12.04 20.77 -42.35
CA GLU A 53 -13.22 20.28 -41.62
C GLU A 53 -12.81 19.75 -40.24
N GLU A 54 -11.80 18.88 -40.20
CA GLU A 54 -11.21 18.34 -38.99
C GLU A 54 -9.89 19.05 -38.62
N ALA A 55 -9.53 19.03 -37.34
CA ALA A 55 -8.25 19.56 -36.88
C ALA A 55 -7.14 18.54 -37.14
N ILE A 56 -6.01 19.03 -37.66
CA ILE A 56 -4.79 18.25 -37.84
C ILE A 56 -4.08 18.17 -36.50
N LEU A 57 -3.71 16.96 -36.08
CA LEU A 57 -3.06 16.67 -34.80
C LEU A 57 -1.58 16.39 -35.01
N GLU A 58 -0.71 17.23 -34.46
CA GLU A 58 0.73 17.04 -34.55
C GLU A 58 1.35 16.92 -33.15
N HIS A 59 2.30 15.99 -32.99
CA HIS A 59 3.04 15.83 -31.75
C HIS A 59 4.18 16.84 -31.67
N GLU A 60 3.97 17.90 -30.91
CA GLU A 60 5.00 18.91 -30.68
C GLU A 60 5.83 18.56 -29.44
N ARG A 61 7.15 18.56 -29.61
CA ARG A 61 8.11 18.34 -28.54
C ARG A 61 8.75 19.68 -28.15
N VAL A 62 8.27 20.26 -27.06
CA VAL A 62 8.76 21.57 -26.58
C VAL A 62 9.80 21.37 -25.48
N PHE A 63 11.03 21.81 -25.73
CA PHE A 63 12.10 21.84 -24.72
C PHE A 63 11.89 23.02 -23.77
N ARG A 64 11.67 22.75 -22.48
CA ARG A 64 11.42 23.78 -21.44
C ARG A 64 12.62 23.97 -20.50
N GLY A 65 13.85 23.78 -21.00
CA GLY A 65 15.07 23.92 -20.21
C GLY A 65 15.12 22.94 -19.03
N ARG A 66 15.37 23.45 -17.80
CA ARG A 66 15.48 22.62 -16.58
C ARG A 66 14.19 21.87 -16.20
N ARG A 67 13.03 22.26 -16.74
CA ARG A 67 11.76 21.53 -16.56
C ARG A 67 11.62 20.31 -17.48
N GLY A 68 12.65 20.01 -18.27
CA GLY A 68 12.67 18.89 -19.19
C GLY A 68 11.91 19.17 -20.48
N VAL A 69 11.44 18.10 -21.11
CA VAL A 69 10.74 18.13 -22.39
C VAL A 69 9.26 17.83 -22.18
N SER A 70 8.40 18.74 -22.63
CA SER A 70 6.95 18.50 -22.66
C SER A 70 6.54 18.07 -24.07
N ARG A 71 5.84 16.94 -24.17
CA ARG A 71 5.14 16.52 -25.38
C ARG A 71 3.70 17.02 -25.32
N HIS A 72 3.27 17.76 -26.32
CA HIS A 72 1.91 18.24 -26.45
C HIS A 72 1.34 17.78 -27.79
N LEU A 73 0.06 17.40 -27.79
CA LEU A 73 -0.69 17.25 -29.02
C LEU A 73 -1.13 18.67 -29.43
N HIS A 74 -0.65 19.17 -30.56
CA HIS A 74 -0.97 20.49 -31.08
C HIS A 74 -2.03 20.37 -32.18
N PRO A 75 -3.32 20.63 -31.87
CA PRO A 75 -4.36 20.70 -32.90
C PRO A 75 -4.26 22.03 -33.66
N TYR A 76 -4.24 21.98 -34.98
CA TYR A 76 -4.34 23.15 -35.84
C TYR A 76 -5.21 22.88 -37.09
N HIS A 77 -5.64 23.95 -37.74
CA HIS A 77 -6.34 23.88 -39.02
C HIS A 77 -5.52 24.56 -40.11
N LEU A 78 -5.76 24.14 -41.35
CA LEU A 78 -5.27 24.84 -42.54
C LEU A 78 -6.39 25.70 -43.11
N TYR A 79 -5.99 26.80 -43.74
CA TYR A 79 -6.86 27.77 -44.38
C TYR A 79 -6.44 27.97 -45.82
N VAL A 80 -7.43 28.15 -46.71
CA VAL A 80 -7.22 28.52 -48.11
C VAL A 80 -8.16 29.66 -48.46
N LEU A 81 -7.77 30.49 -49.43
CA LEU A 81 -8.68 31.48 -49.99
C LEU A 81 -9.87 30.76 -50.64
N ARG A 82 -11.09 31.24 -50.37
CA ARG A 82 -12.30 30.62 -50.93
C ARG A 82 -12.43 30.98 -52.43
N PRO A 83 -12.53 30.00 -53.34
CA PRO A 83 -12.91 30.26 -54.73
C PRO A 83 -14.37 30.74 -54.80
N GLU A 84 -14.66 31.64 -55.74
CA GLU A 84 -15.99 32.22 -55.89
C GLU A 84 -17.05 31.13 -56.16
N GLY A 85 -18.16 31.16 -55.41
CA GLY A 85 -19.26 30.19 -55.55
C GLY A 85 -19.02 28.80 -54.95
N VAL A 86 -17.87 28.55 -54.30
CA VAL A 86 -17.52 27.22 -53.76
C VAL A 86 -17.69 27.17 -52.23
N ASP A 87 -18.52 26.28 -51.71
CA ASP A 87 -18.76 26.12 -50.26
C ASP A 87 -17.82 25.11 -49.57
N GLY A 88 -17.05 24.36 -50.35
CA GLY A 88 -16.02 23.47 -49.86
C GLY A 88 -15.11 22.95 -50.96
N ALA A 89 -13.88 22.58 -50.60
CA ALA A 89 -12.86 22.10 -51.52
C ALA A 89 -12.17 20.86 -50.94
N SER A 90 -11.64 19.98 -51.80
CA SER A 90 -10.79 18.88 -51.38
C SER A 90 -9.38 19.08 -51.94
N MET A 91 -8.38 19.19 -51.08
CA MET A 91 -6.97 19.42 -51.43
C MET A 91 -6.09 18.55 -50.53
N ASP A 92 -5.08 17.89 -51.11
CA ASP A 92 -4.15 17.00 -50.40
C ASP A 92 -4.80 15.96 -49.48
N GLY A 93 -5.90 15.36 -49.94
CA GLY A 93 -6.66 14.37 -49.16
C GLY A 93 -7.43 14.95 -47.96
N ARG A 94 -7.56 16.28 -47.87
CA ARG A 94 -8.26 16.98 -46.80
C ARG A 94 -9.45 17.77 -47.35
N ARG A 95 -10.54 17.78 -46.59
CA ARG A 95 -11.75 18.56 -46.91
C ARG A 95 -11.71 19.91 -46.22
N PHE A 96 -11.96 20.97 -46.99
CA PHE A 96 -12.06 22.35 -46.57
C PHE A 96 -13.51 22.81 -46.68
N VAL A 97 -13.98 23.54 -45.68
CA VAL A 97 -15.39 23.90 -45.51
C VAL A 97 -15.56 25.39 -45.20
N CYS A 98 -16.66 25.95 -45.68
CA CYS A 98 -17.19 27.22 -45.21
C CYS A 98 -17.53 27.17 -43.71
N PHE A 99 -17.73 28.34 -43.11
CA PHE A 99 -18.17 28.41 -41.73
C PHE A 99 -19.56 27.80 -41.56
N SER A 100 -19.65 26.81 -40.67
CA SER A 100 -20.91 26.33 -40.08
C SER A 100 -20.70 26.15 -38.58
N VAL A 101 -21.79 26.29 -37.82
CA VAL A 101 -21.81 25.99 -36.38
C VAL A 101 -21.46 24.52 -36.13
N ASP A 102 -21.79 23.61 -37.06
CA ASP A 102 -21.48 22.18 -36.96
C ASP A 102 -19.97 21.89 -36.98
N HIS A 103 -19.18 22.80 -37.56
CA HIS A 103 -17.72 22.70 -37.63
C HIS A 103 -17.02 23.41 -36.47
N LEU A 104 -17.75 24.02 -35.53
CA LEU A 104 -17.14 24.62 -34.35
C LEU A 104 -16.77 23.53 -33.33
N ASP A 105 -15.54 23.63 -32.79
CA ASP A 105 -15.14 22.84 -31.61
C ASP A 105 -16.15 23.07 -30.47
N PRO A 106 -16.49 22.05 -29.66
CA PRO A 106 -17.34 22.20 -28.47
C PRO A 106 -16.90 23.33 -27.51
N ARG A 107 -15.61 23.72 -27.51
CA ARG A 107 -15.06 24.84 -26.74
C ARG A 107 -15.29 26.21 -27.39
N GLY A 108 -15.55 26.25 -28.70
CA GLY A 108 -15.80 27.44 -29.50
C GLY A 108 -17.28 27.79 -29.69
N GLY A 109 -18.19 27.05 -29.04
CA GLY A 109 -19.63 27.32 -29.04
C GLY A 109 -20.47 26.46 -30.00
N GLY A 110 -19.88 25.47 -30.68
CA GLY A 110 -20.63 24.60 -31.62
C GLY A 110 -21.51 23.53 -30.97
N LYS A 111 -21.08 23.00 -29.81
CA LYS A 111 -21.79 21.93 -29.08
C LYS A 111 -21.62 22.12 -27.57
N ILE A 112 -22.58 21.68 -26.76
CA ILE A 112 -22.47 21.69 -25.30
C ILE A 112 -21.29 20.79 -24.88
N SER A 113 -20.24 21.42 -24.32
CA SER A 113 -19.06 20.70 -23.83
C SER A 113 -19.42 19.70 -22.73
N LYS A 114 -18.65 18.61 -22.60
CA LYS A 114 -18.82 17.63 -21.51
C LYS A 114 -18.85 18.29 -20.13
N ALA A 115 -18.03 19.31 -19.92
CA ALA A 115 -17.99 20.06 -18.67
C ALA A 115 -19.31 20.80 -18.37
N ARG A 116 -19.93 21.41 -19.40
CA ARG A 116 -21.26 22.02 -19.26
C ARG A 116 -22.35 20.97 -19.04
N ARG A 117 -22.26 19.81 -19.69
CA ARG A 117 -23.21 18.70 -19.47
C ARG A 117 -23.16 18.19 -18.03
N ILE A 118 -21.96 18.01 -17.47
CA ILE A 118 -21.77 17.59 -16.07
C ILE A 118 -22.34 18.65 -15.12
N LEU A 119 -22.05 19.93 -15.35
CA LEU A 119 -22.55 21.01 -14.50
C LEU A 119 -24.08 21.13 -14.59
N GLY A 120 -24.62 21.16 -15.81
CA GLY A 120 -26.05 21.24 -16.07
C GLY A 120 -26.82 20.07 -15.47
N PHE A 121 -26.28 18.84 -15.55
CA PHE A 121 -26.89 17.68 -14.88
C PHE A 121 -27.02 17.89 -13.36
N LEU A 122 -25.98 18.41 -12.71
CA LEU A 122 -26.02 18.67 -11.27
C LEU A 122 -26.98 19.81 -10.91
N GLU A 123 -27.04 20.85 -11.74
CA GLU A 123 -27.93 22.00 -11.59
C GLU A 123 -29.41 21.61 -11.78
N GLU A 124 -29.72 20.86 -12.84
CA GLU A 124 -31.06 20.35 -13.15
C GLU A 124 -31.57 19.36 -12.09
N ASN A 125 -30.66 18.64 -11.43
CA ASN A 125 -30.95 17.72 -10.33
C ASN A 125 -30.47 18.27 -8.98
N GLY A 126 -30.60 19.59 -8.80
CA GLY A 126 -30.05 20.28 -7.64
C GLY A 126 -30.65 19.87 -6.30
N ASP A 127 -31.85 19.29 -6.30
CA ASP A 127 -32.54 18.73 -5.13
C ASP A 127 -31.90 17.42 -4.61
N GLY A 128 -31.10 16.75 -5.45
CA GLY A 128 -30.47 15.47 -5.16
C GLY A 128 -28.95 15.52 -4.93
N ALA A 129 -28.40 14.37 -4.58
CA ALA A 129 -26.97 14.10 -4.59
C ALA A 129 -26.69 12.78 -5.29
N PHE A 130 -25.67 12.76 -6.15
CA PHE A 130 -25.39 11.66 -7.06
C PHE A 130 -23.97 11.17 -6.92
N PHE A 131 -23.74 9.86 -7.04
CA PHE A 131 -22.37 9.37 -7.10
C PHE A 131 -21.75 9.70 -8.46
N SER A 132 -20.43 9.88 -8.49
CA SER A 132 -19.72 10.16 -9.72
C SER A 132 -19.91 9.07 -10.79
N THR A 133 -20.17 7.82 -10.40
CA THR A 133 -20.56 6.76 -11.35
C THR A 133 -21.95 6.99 -11.93
N ASP A 134 -22.92 7.41 -11.11
CA ASP A 134 -24.30 7.68 -11.53
C ASP A 134 -24.32 8.81 -12.58
N VAL A 135 -23.49 9.85 -12.38
CA VAL A 135 -23.33 10.94 -13.35
C VAL A 135 -22.71 10.46 -14.68
N VAL A 136 -21.78 9.51 -14.63
CA VAL A 136 -21.20 8.92 -15.85
C VAL A 136 -22.24 8.08 -16.59
N GLU A 137 -23.00 7.28 -15.87
CA GLU A 137 -24.06 6.44 -16.45
C GLU A 137 -25.12 7.31 -17.14
N ALA A 138 -25.61 8.36 -16.46
CA ALA A 138 -26.60 9.29 -17.00
C ALA A 138 -26.10 10.09 -18.21
N LEU A 139 -24.80 10.36 -18.32
CA LEU A 139 -24.22 11.15 -19.40
C LEU A 139 -23.41 10.32 -20.41
N SER A 140 -23.54 8.99 -20.36
CA SER A 140 -22.79 8.05 -21.20
C SER A 140 -23.10 8.23 -22.69
N GLU A 141 -24.37 8.44 -23.05
CA GLU A 141 -24.83 8.75 -24.42
C GLU A 141 -24.23 10.06 -24.98
N HIS A 142 -23.73 10.90 -24.09
CA HIS A 142 -23.09 12.17 -24.43
C HIS A 142 -21.56 12.08 -24.45
N GLY A 143 -21.03 10.86 -24.37
CA GLY A 143 -19.60 10.55 -24.41
C GLY A 143 -18.85 10.99 -23.15
N VAL A 144 -19.53 11.23 -22.03
CA VAL A 144 -18.88 11.55 -20.75
C VAL A 144 -18.29 10.27 -20.16
N THR A 145 -17.02 10.33 -19.76
CA THR A 145 -16.31 9.19 -19.16
C THR A 145 -15.91 9.49 -17.72
N VAL A 146 -15.51 8.46 -16.97
CA VAL A 146 -15.00 8.60 -15.59
C VAL A 146 -13.84 9.60 -15.50
N GLN A 147 -12.98 9.65 -16.53
CA GLN A 147 -11.84 10.57 -16.60
C GLN A 147 -12.26 12.04 -16.74
N ASP A 148 -13.49 12.29 -17.23
CA ASP A 148 -14.02 13.64 -17.43
C ASP A 148 -14.64 14.22 -16.14
N ILE A 149 -15.06 13.39 -15.18
CA ILE A 149 -15.82 13.86 -14.00
C ILE A 149 -14.95 14.68 -13.05
N MET A 150 -13.99 14.05 -12.40
CA MET A 150 -13.27 14.68 -11.28
C MET A 150 -12.48 15.94 -11.67
N PRO A 151 -11.80 16.02 -12.83
CA PRO A 151 -11.15 17.26 -13.25
C PRO A 151 -12.12 18.45 -13.39
N ASN A 152 -13.33 18.22 -13.90
CA ASN A 152 -14.36 19.25 -14.05
C ASN A 152 -15.03 19.57 -12.71
N VAL A 153 -15.43 18.55 -11.95
CA VAL A 153 -16.07 18.70 -10.63
C VAL A 153 -15.15 19.44 -9.65
N ARG A 154 -13.86 19.09 -9.56
CA ARG A 154 -12.89 19.81 -8.70
C ARG A 154 -12.65 21.25 -9.16
N ARG A 155 -12.91 21.57 -10.43
CA ARG A 155 -12.90 22.95 -10.91
C ARG A 155 -14.14 23.69 -10.43
N PHE A 156 -15.32 23.08 -10.51
CA PHE A 156 -16.59 23.67 -10.06
C PHE A 156 -16.68 23.79 -8.54
N GLU A 157 -16.13 22.84 -7.80
CA GLU A 157 -16.00 22.90 -6.33
C GLU A 157 -15.17 24.11 -5.89
N ARG A 158 -14.03 24.37 -6.54
CA ARG A 158 -13.21 25.57 -6.29
C ARG A 158 -13.93 26.88 -6.63
N GLN A 159 -14.88 26.83 -7.56
CA GLN A 159 -15.74 27.96 -7.90
C GLN A 159 -16.93 28.10 -6.94
N GLY A 160 -17.15 27.15 -6.04
CA GLY A 160 -18.27 27.16 -5.09
C GLY A 160 -19.61 26.73 -5.68
N LEU A 161 -19.61 26.08 -6.85
CA LEU A 161 -20.82 25.67 -7.57
C LEU A 161 -21.27 24.24 -7.21
N VAL A 162 -20.32 23.39 -6.82
CA VAL A 162 -20.59 21.96 -6.56
C VAL A 162 -19.99 21.58 -5.22
N TYR A 163 -20.74 20.84 -4.42
CA TYR A 163 -20.26 20.21 -3.20
C TYR A 163 -19.82 18.78 -3.50
N VAL A 164 -18.63 18.41 -3.02
CA VAL A 164 -18.03 17.09 -3.22
C VAL A 164 -17.81 16.43 -1.88
N ARG A 165 -18.29 15.20 -1.74
CA ARG A 165 -18.14 14.40 -0.52
C ARG A 165 -17.52 13.03 -0.83
N GLY A 166 -16.54 12.66 -0.02
CA GLY A 166 -15.94 11.34 0.06
C GLY A 166 -15.71 10.95 1.53
N TYR A 167 -15.05 9.82 1.80
CA TYR A 167 -14.55 9.54 3.14
C TYR A 167 -13.52 10.59 3.52
N LYS A 168 -13.74 11.26 4.65
CA LYS A 168 -12.78 12.19 5.23
C LYS A 168 -11.76 11.44 6.06
N SER A 169 -10.49 11.53 5.67
CA SER A 169 -9.35 11.34 6.56
C SER A 169 -8.81 12.72 6.96
N ASP A 170 -7.94 12.76 7.97
CA ASP A 170 -7.43 14.03 8.53
C ASP A 170 -6.81 14.95 7.47
N ASP A 171 -6.19 14.40 6.42
CA ASP A 171 -5.50 15.17 5.37
C ASP A 171 -6.10 15.03 3.95
N ARG A 172 -7.00 14.06 3.71
CA ARG A 172 -7.50 13.75 2.35
C ARG A 172 -8.94 13.26 2.32
N GLN A 173 -9.62 13.52 1.21
CA GLN A 173 -10.89 12.87 0.87
C GLN A 173 -10.69 11.75 -0.16
N THR A 174 -11.11 10.54 0.17
CA THR A 174 -11.13 9.39 -0.75
C THR A 174 -12.56 9.09 -1.21
N PRO A 175 -12.78 8.61 -2.45
CA PRO A 175 -14.12 8.31 -2.95
C PRO A 175 -14.77 7.15 -2.18
N PHE A 176 -16.10 7.05 -2.23
CA PHE A 176 -16.86 5.85 -1.88
C PHE A 176 -16.62 4.74 -2.92
N LYS A 177 -17.15 3.53 -2.68
CA LYS A 177 -17.07 2.42 -3.65
C LYS A 177 -17.67 2.82 -5.01
N GLU A 178 -18.75 3.57 -4.99
CA GLU A 178 -19.47 4.13 -6.14
C GLU A 178 -18.89 5.49 -6.59
N GLY A 179 -17.77 5.93 -6.01
CA GLY A 179 -17.12 7.19 -6.35
C GLY A 179 -17.47 8.34 -5.39
N TYR A 180 -17.25 9.59 -5.79
CA TYR A 180 -17.56 10.75 -4.94
C TYR A 180 -19.04 11.11 -5.02
N LEU A 181 -19.62 11.58 -3.90
CA LEU A 181 -20.94 12.18 -3.89
C LEU A 181 -20.86 13.64 -4.34
N LEU A 182 -21.70 14.00 -5.30
CA LEU A 182 -21.74 15.29 -5.98
C LEU A 182 -23.12 15.90 -5.84
N THR A 183 -23.22 17.17 -5.47
CA THR A 183 -24.48 17.91 -5.44
C THR A 183 -24.25 19.38 -5.77
N TRP A 184 -25.26 20.02 -6.34
CA TRP A 184 -25.26 21.44 -6.66
C TRP A 184 -25.34 22.30 -5.41
N ILE A 185 -24.60 23.41 -5.40
CA ILE A 185 -24.70 24.44 -4.38
C ILE A 185 -25.61 25.52 -4.94
N ASP A 186 -26.78 25.68 -4.33
CA ASP A 186 -27.68 26.78 -4.67
C ASP A 186 -27.02 28.12 -4.33
N GLN A 187 -26.93 28.99 -5.34
CA GLN A 187 -26.27 30.29 -5.25
C GLN A 187 -27.23 31.40 -4.78
N GLU A 188 -28.54 31.13 -4.71
CA GLU A 188 -29.56 32.10 -4.28
C GLU A 188 -29.68 32.18 -2.75
N ILE A 189 -29.20 31.16 -2.04
CA ILE A 189 -29.20 31.10 -0.57
C ILE A 189 -27.83 31.43 0.03
N PRO A 190 -27.77 31.92 1.28
CA PRO A 190 -26.51 32.17 1.97
C PRO A 190 -25.64 30.91 2.00
N ARG A 191 -24.33 31.09 1.79
CA ARG A 191 -23.40 29.97 1.58
C ARG A 191 -23.39 28.93 2.70
N GLU A 192 -23.54 29.35 3.95
CA GLU A 192 -23.64 28.43 5.09
C GLU A 192 -24.89 27.55 4.99
N GLY A 193 -26.03 28.13 4.63
CA GLY A 193 -27.27 27.41 4.36
C GLY A 193 -27.14 26.44 3.18
N ALA A 194 -26.52 26.89 2.09
CA ALA A 194 -26.27 26.06 0.90
C ALA A 194 -25.42 24.84 1.21
N ILE A 195 -24.38 25.00 2.04
CA ILE A 195 -23.52 23.90 2.45
C ILE A 195 -24.26 22.94 3.39
N ALA A 196 -25.04 23.47 4.34
CA ALA A 196 -25.84 22.64 5.25
C ALA A 196 -26.86 21.79 4.48
N GLU A 197 -27.50 22.37 3.46
CA GLU A 197 -28.44 21.67 2.60
C GLU A 197 -27.74 20.61 1.73
N ALA A 198 -26.61 20.93 1.12
CA ALA A 198 -25.79 19.96 0.39
C ALA A 198 -25.34 18.78 1.27
N VAL A 199 -24.99 19.03 2.53
CA VAL A 199 -24.69 17.97 3.51
C VAL A 199 -25.91 17.10 3.75
N LYS A 200 -27.09 17.70 3.97
CA LYS A 200 -28.34 16.96 4.17
C LYS A 200 -28.72 16.11 2.96
N ARG A 201 -28.62 16.65 1.73
CA ARG A 201 -28.87 15.91 0.47
C ARG A 201 -27.92 14.71 0.35
N THR A 202 -26.64 14.91 0.65
CA THR A 202 -25.66 13.81 0.64
C THR A 202 -25.88 12.80 1.76
N ASP A 203 -26.39 13.19 2.94
CA ASP A 203 -26.78 12.26 4.00
C ASP A 203 -28.00 11.42 3.59
N VAL A 204 -28.99 12.01 2.91
CA VAL A 204 -30.16 11.28 2.37
C VAL A 204 -29.73 10.26 1.31
N ALA A 205 -28.87 10.66 0.37
CA ALA A 205 -28.32 9.77 -0.65
C ALA A 205 -27.49 8.62 -0.04
N LEU A 206 -26.88 8.84 1.13
CA LEU A 206 -26.19 7.81 1.91
C LEU A 206 -27.14 6.93 2.74
N ALA A 207 -28.24 7.49 3.25
CA ALA A 207 -29.16 6.81 4.17
C ALA A 207 -29.90 5.63 3.51
N GLY A 208 -30.22 5.73 2.21
CA GLY A 208 -30.83 4.64 1.44
C GLY A 208 -29.85 3.51 1.04
N ARG A 209 -28.55 3.70 1.27
CA ARG A 209 -27.48 2.75 0.94
C ARG A 209 -26.66 2.43 2.20
N VAL A 210 -27.35 1.97 3.26
CA VAL A 210 -26.78 1.64 4.57
C VAL A 210 -25.37 1.07 4.45
N SER A 211 -24.41 1.93 4.83
CA SER A 211 -23.00 1.66 5.09
C SER A 211 -22.21 0.98 3.98
N SER A 212 -21.48 1.72 3.14
CA SER A 212 -20.48 1.09 2.27
C SER A 212 -19.09 1.72 2.38
N SER A 213 -18.66 2.19 3.55
CA SER A 213 -17.23 2.08 3.84
C SER A 213 -16.98 0.66 4.33
N PRO A 214 -16.27 -0.20 3.58
CA PRO A 214 -15.91 -1.53 4.08
C PRO A 214 -15.23 -1.41 5.45
N ILE A 215 -14.52 -0.31 5.70
CA ILE A 215 -13.93 -0.06 7.02
C ILE A 215 -14.94 0.24 8.12
N MET A 216 -16.01 1.00 7.86
CA MET A 216 -17.00 1.34 8.90
C MET A 216 -17.88 0.14 9.22
N GLU A 217 -18.25 -0.65 8.21
CA GLU A 217 -18.89 -1.96 8.43
C GLU A 217 -18.01 -2.86 9.31
N ARG A 218 -16.71 -2.94 8.99
CA ARG A 218 -15.75 -3.69 9.81
C ARG A 218 -15.66 -3.11 11.22
N VAL A 219 -15.63 -1.79 11.38
CA VAL A 219 -15.57 -1.13 12.69
C VAL A 219 -16.79 -1.45 13.55
N HIS A 220 -18.01 -1.39 12.99
CA HIS A 220 -19.23 -1.76 13.68
C HIS A 220 -19.25 -3.25 14.03
N ARG A 221 -18.94 -4.13 13.08
CA ARG A 221 -18.82 -5.57 13.34
C ARG A 221 -17.80 -5.91 14.42
N ILE A 222 -16.64 -5.22 14.45
CA ILE A 222 -15.63 -5.38 15.50
C ILE A 222 -16.22 -5.01 16.86
N ARG A 223 -16.93 -3.88 16.94
CA ARG A 223 -17.57 -3.43 18.17
C ARG A 223 -18.59 -4.46 18.66
N ASP A 224 -19.48 -4.90 17.78
CA ASP A 224 -20.55 -5.85 18.10
C ASP A 224 -19.96 -7.17 18.61
N MET A 225 -18.94 -7.70 17.93
CA MET A 225 -18.23 -8.90 18.37
C MET A 225 -17.61 -8.74 19.77
N VAL A 226 -17.02 -7.58 20.08
CA VAL A 226 -16.40 -7.34 21.39
C VAL A 226 -17.46 -7.16 22.48
N LEU A 227 -18.57 -6.48 22.18
CA LEU A 227 -19.70 -6.35 23.11
C LEU A 227 -20.31 -7.71 23.42
N GLU A 228 -20.64 -8.50 22.39
CA GLU A 228 -21.19 -9.86 22.54
C GLU A 228 -20.30 -10.73 23.44
N HIS A 229 -18.99 -10.73 23.20
CA HIS A 229 -18.07 -11.53 24.01
C HIS A 229 -17.88 -10.98 25.41
N THR A 230 -17.99 -9.67 25.60
CA THR A 230 -17.92 -9.04 26.92
C THR A 230 -19.11 -9.46 27.79
N GLU A 231 -20.31 -9.49 27.23
CA GLU A 231 -21.51 -10.02 27.91
C GLU A 231 -21.36 -11.50 28.30
N LEU A 232 -20.67 -12.28 27.46
CA LEU A 232 -20.31 -13.67 27.75
C LEU A 232 -19.11 -13.82 28.71
N ARG A 233 -18.60 -12.73 29.28
CA ARG A 233 -17.41 -12.69 30.17
C ARG A 233 -16.16 -13.27 29.53
N LYS A 234 -15.98 -13.03 28.23
CA LYS A 234 -14.86 -13.54 27.41
C LYS A 234 -14.09 -12.42 26.74
N LEU A 235 -12.79 -12.66 26.54
CA LEU A 235 -11.92 -11.78 25.76
C LEU A 235 -11.88 -12.21 24.29
N VAL A 236 -11.88 -11.23 23.37
CA VAL A 236 -11.80 -11.46 21.93
C VAL A 236 -10.37 -11.35 21.43
N ALA A 237 -9.86 -12.37 20.74
CA ALA A 237 -8.52 -12.34 20.15
C ALA A 237 -8.51 -11.58 18.83
N ALA A 238 -7.43 -10.85 18.52
CA ALA A 238 -7.23 -10.20 17.21
C ALA A 238 -7.41 -11.18 16.03
N SER A 239 -6.89 -12.40 16.17
CA SER A 239 -7.00 -13.45 15.14
C SER A 239 -8.43 -13.96 14.93
N TYR A 240 -9.28 -13.89 15.96
CA TYR A 240 -10.69 -14.28 15.84
C TYR A 240 -11.47 -13.24 15.02
N ILE A 241 -11.19 -11.96 15.29
CA ILE A 241 -11.73 -10.84 14.52
C ILE A 241 -11.27 -10.92 13.06
N GLU A 242 -9.99 -11.20 12.82
CA GLU A 242 -9.45 -11.35 11.47
C GLU A 242 -10.15 -12.46 10.67
N ASN A 243 -10.33 -13.62 11.29
CA ASN A 243 -11.00 -14.76 10.65
C ASN A 243 -12.48 -14.50 10.36
N ASN A 244 -13.22 -13.87 11.28
CA ASN A 244 -14.66 -13.63 11.11
C ASN A 244 -15.00 -12.50 10.15
N LEU A 245 -14.10 -11.54 9.97
CA LEU A 245 -14.30 -10.47 9.00
C LEU A 245 -13.96 -10.91 7.56
N GLY A 246 -13.24 -12.03 7.36
CA GLY A 246 -12.86 -12.52 6.02
C GLY A 246 -11.96 -11.54 5.25
N CYS A 247 -11.21 -10.70 5.96
CA CYS A 247 -10.41 -9.61 5.40
C CYS A 247 -8.90 -9.93 5.45
N THR A 248 -8.09 -9.14 4.75
CA THR A 248 -6.62 -9.23 4.90
C THR A 248 -6.16 -8.70 6.26
N HIS A 249 -5.04 -9.20 6.76
CA HIS A 249 -4.43 -8.75 8.02
C HIS A 249 -4.29 -7.22 8.12
N TYR A 250 -3.86 -6.57 7.03
CA TYR A 250 -3.65 -5.12 6.98
C TYR A 250 -4.96 -4.33 7.14
N GLU A 251 -6.03 -4.79 6.50
CA GLU A 251 -7.35 -4.17 6.60
C GLU A 251 -7.94 -4.30 8.01
N VAL A 252 -7.71 -5.45 8.67
CA VAL A 252 -8.18 -5.70 10.03
C VAL A 252 -7.43 -4.83 11.03
N GLU A 253 -6.10 -4.68 10.89
CA GLU A 253 -5.31 -3.76 11.71
C GLU A 253 -5.81 -2.31 11.58
N HIS A 254 -6.07 -1.88 10.35
CA HIS A 254 -6.55 -0.53 10.09
C HIS A 254 -7.95 -0.31 10.66
N ALA A 255 -8.85 -1.29 10.54
CA ALA A 255 -10.18 -1.26 11.15
C ALA A 255 -10.11 -1.26 12.67
N LEU A 256 -9.30 -2.11 13.30
CA LEU A 256 -9.09 -2.16 14.75
C LEU A 256 -8.56 -0.85 15.32
N LYS A 257 -7.58 -0.23 14.64
CA LYS A 257 -7.06 1.09 15.03
C LYS A 257 -8.17 2.13 15.00
N ARG A 258 -9.00 2.12 13.95
CA ARG A 258 -10.13 3.05 13.82
C ARG A 258 -11.22 2.79 14.87
N THR A 259 -11.55 1.53 15.16
CA THR A 259 -12.48 1.15 16.22
C THR A 259 -12.04 1.70 17.58
N LEU A 260 -10.77 1.53 17.96
CA LEU A 260 -10.25 2.04 19.23
C LEU A 260 -10.24 3.58 19.33
N GLN A 261 -10.13 4.27 18.19
CA GLN A 261 -10.24 5.74 18.15
C GLN A 261 -11.69 6.20 18.33
N LEU A 262 -12.66 5.49 17.72
CA LEU A 262 -14.07 5.86 17.73
C LEU A 262 -14.81 5.39 19.00
N TYR A 263 -14.34 4.31 19.63
CA TYR A 263 -14.94 3.67 20.79
C TYR A 263 -13.94 3.58 21.95
N PRO A 264 -13.80 4.65 22.78
CA PRO A 264 -12.84 4.69 23.89
C PRO A 264 -13.13 3.71 25.04
N ASP A 265 -14.38 3.26 25.10
CA ASP A 265 -14.96 2.20 25.93
C ASP A 265 -14.47 0.80 25.54
N MET A 266 -13.88 0.64 24.35
CA MET A 266 -13.14 -0.56 23.98
C MET A 266 -11.66 -0.45 24.40
N LYS A 267 -11.16 -1.48 25.07
CA LYS A 267 -9.78 -1.55 25.53
C LYS A 267 -9.05 -2.74 24.92
N VAL A 268 -7.74 -2.56 24.77
CA VAL A 268 -6.81 -3.62 24.33
C VAL A 268 -5.98 -4.09 25.51
N LEU A 269 -5.92 -5.41 25.68
CA LEU A 269 -5.07 -6.08 26.66
C LEU A 269 -4.02 -6.92 25.93
N LYS A 270 -2.76 -6.82 26.35
CA LYS A 270 -1.68 -7.67 25.86
C LYS A 270 -1.37 -8.77 26.87
N ILE A 271 -1.67 -10.01 26.53
CA ILE A 271 -1.28 -11.18 27.34
C ILE A 271 0.10 -11.66 26.85
N PHE A 272 1.05 -11.81 27.79
CA PHE A 272 2.46 -12.14 27.51
C PHE A 272 3.14 -11.20 26.50
N GLY A 273 2.75 -9.92 26.47
CA GLY A 273 3.35 -8.89 25.59
C GLY A 273 2.96 -8.98 24.11
N ASN A 274 2.60 -10.17 23.61
CA ASN A 274 2.45 -10.41 22.17
C ASN A 274 1.01 -10.71 21.74
N TRP A 275 0.14 -11.20 22.63
CA TRP A 275 -1.22 -11.58 22.27
C TRP A 275 -2.20 -10.46 22.59
N ARG A 276 -2.70 -9.79 21.56
CA ARG A 276 -3.71 -8.73 21.69
C ARG A 276 -5.11 -9.33 21.82
N TYR A 277 -5.77 -8.94 22.90
CA TYR A 277 -7.17 -9.22 23.19
C TYR A 277 -7.94 -7.91 23.37
N TYR A 278 -9.22 -7.94 23.06
CA TYR A 278 -10.12 -6.79 23.15
C TYR A 278 -11.29 -7.10 24.06
N TYR A 279 -11.73 -6.09 24.82
CA TYR A 279 -12.86 -6.14 25.72
C TYR A 279 -13.50 -4.75 25.84
N HIS A 280 -14.75 -4.70 26.31
CA HIS A 280 -15.45 -3.46 26.61
C HIS A 280 -15.38 -3.13 28.11
N THR A 281 -15.38 -1.85 28.47
CA THR A 281 -15.24 -1.38 29.86
C THR A 281 -16.41 -1.75 30.79
N SER A 282 -17.51 -2.29 30.25
CA SER A 282 -18.61 -2.84 31.06
C SER A 282 -18.24 -4.14 31.80
N MET A 283 -17.11 -4.79 31.45
CA MET A 283 -16.64 -5.98 32.15
C MET A 283 -16.16 -5.63 33.57
N SER A 284 -16.65 -6.36 34.57
CA SER A 284 -16.21 -6.21 35.96
C SER A 284 -14.71 -6.55 36.11
N PRO A 285 -13.98 -5.95 37.08
CA PRO A 285 -12.59 -6.30 37.36
C PRO A 285 -12.39 -7.79 37.69
N GLU A 286 -13.33 -8.39 38.40
CA GLU A 286 -13.31 -9.80 38.79
C GLU A 286 -13.43 -10.72 37.58
N ASP A 287 -14.43 -10.46 36.71
CA ASP A 287 -14.64 -11.26 35.49
C ASP A 287 -13.49 -11.06 34.49
N LEU A 288 -12.95 -9.84 34.40
CA LEU A 288 -11.77 -9.55 33.59
C LEU A 288 -10.56 -10.36 34.08
N GLY A 289 -10.31 -10.39 35.40
CA GLY A 289 -9.23 -11.17 36.00
C GLY A 289 -9.36 -12.67 35.69
N ALA A 290 -10.56 -13.23 35.85
CA ALA A 290 -10.85 -14.62 35.55
C ALA A 290 -10.65 -14.95 34.06
N ALA A 291 -11.16 -14.09 33.16
CA ALA A 291 -11.01 -14.27 31.72
C ALA A 291 -9.54 -14.20 31.26
N VAL A 292 -8.74 -13.32 31.88
CA VAL A 292 -7.29 -13.22 31.63
C VAL A 292 -6.57 -14.50 32.04
N GLU A 293 -6.84 -15.03 33.23
CA GLU A 293 -6.16 -16.24 33.71
C GLU A 293 -6.54 -17.47 32.88
N MET A 294 -7.82 -17.58 32.48
CA MET A 294 -8.27 -18.62 31.55
C MET A 294 -7.53 -18.54 30.20
N LYS A 295 -7.39 -17.33 29.63
CA LYS A 295 -6.65 -17.15 28.37
C LYS A 295 -5.16 -17.41 28.53
N ARG A 296 -4.52 -17.01 29.65
CA ARG A 296 -3.12 -17.35 29.95
C ARG A 296 -2.91 -18.86 29.94
N ASN A 297 -3.78 -19.60 30.62
CA ASN A 297 -3.70 -21.07 30.68
C ASN A 297 -3.97 -21.73 29.33
N TYR A 298 -4.93 -21.22 28.55
CA TYR A 298 -5.14 -21.67 27.18
C TYR A 298 -3.93 -21.43 26.28
N ILE A 299 -3.33 -20.22 26.32
CA ILE A 299 -2.15 -19.89 25.52
C ILE A 299 -0.96 -20.78 25.91
N ARG A 300 -0.75 -21.03 27.20
CA ARG A 300 0.28 -21.97 27.70
C ARG A 300 0.10 -23.39 27.12
N LYS A 301 -1.14 -23.90 27.09
CA LYS A 301 -1.46 -25.25 26.60
C LYS A 301 -1.47 -25.36 25.07
N ALA A 302 -2.22 -24.49 24.39
CA ALA A 302 -2.52 -24.60 22.96
C ALA A 302 -1.50 -23.88 22.06
N LYS A 303 -0.91 -22.77 22.55
CA LYS A 303 0.04 -21.95 21.79
C LYS A 303 1.45 -22.02 22.38
N GLY A 304 1.80 -22.99 23.22
CA GLY A 304 3.13 -23.09 23.83
C GLY A 304 4.31 -23.05 22.83
N ARG A 305 4.10 -23.48 21.57
CA ARG A 305 5.08 -23.33 20.47
C ARG A 305 5.22 -21.90 19.91
N ALA A 306 4.14 -21.11 19.93
CA ALA A 306 4.05 -19.76 19.37
C ALA A 306 4.12 -18.65 20.43
N ASN A 307 3.74 -18.96 21.68
CA ASN A 307 4.01 -18.16 22.87
C ASN A 307 5.47 -18.41 23.25
N ARG A 308 6.39 -17.97 22.38
CA ARG A 308 7.81 -18.07 22.61
C ARG A 308 8.21 -17.06 23.67
N ILE A 309 8.05 -17.46 24.93
CA ILE A 309 8.97 -17.07 26.01
C ILE A 309 10.42 -17.38 25.57
N GLY A 310 10.60 -18.26 24.58
CA GLY A 310 11.83 -18.42 23.79
C GLY A 310 12.39 -17.16 23.12
N HIS A 311 11.59 -16.18 22.65
CA HIS A 311 12.15 -14.95 22.06
C HIS A 311 12.82 -14.06 23.12
N ASN A 312 12.30 -14.05 24.35
CA ASN A 312 12.97 -13.40 25.47
C ASN A 312 14.25 -14.16 25.84
N TRP A 313 14.24 -15.49 25.75
CA TRP A 313 15.41 -16.31 26.03
C TRP A 313 16.51 -16.18 24.97
N GLU A 314 16.14 -16.10 23.69
CA GLU A 314 17.02 -15.78 22.56
C GLU A 314 17.64 -14.39 22.73
N ALA A 315 16.84 -13.38 23.09
CA ALA A 315 17.32 -12.03 23.35
C ALA A 315 18.23 -11.94 24.59
N VAL A 316 17.95 -12.69 25.65
CA VAL A 316 18.81 -12.78 26.84
C VAL A 316 20.14 -13.44 26.50
N ALA A 317 20.11 -14.57 25.78
CA ALA A 317 21.33 -15.25 25.35
C ALA A 317 22.16 -14.37 24.41
N GLU A 318 21.51 -13.67 23.47
CA GLU A 318 22.17 -12.72 22.58
C GLU A 318 22.82 -11.57 23.33
N TRP A 319 22.09 -10.90 24.23
CA TRP A 319 22.64 -9.81 25.06
C TRP A 319 23.85 -10.29 25.85
N PHE A 320 23.78 -11.50 26.40
CA PHE A 320 24.87 -12.09 27.15
C PHE A 320 26.10 -12.34 26.26
N ILE A 321 25.89 -12.92 25.07
CA ILE A 321 26.98 -13.17 24.11
C ILE A 321 27.61 -11.84 23.69
N ASP A 322 26.82 -10.84 23.33
CA ASP A 322 27.30 -9.52 22.90
C ASP A 322 28.08 -8.80 24.02
N ARG A 323 27.60 -8.90 25.26
CA ARG A 323 28.22 -8.25 26.42
C ARG A 323 29.54 -8.89 26.84
N PHE A 324 29.62 -10.22 26.80
CA PHE A 324 30.73 -10.98 27.39
C PHE A 324 31.69 -11.59 26.36
N THR A 325 31.36 -11.52 25.06
CA THR A 325 32.21 -12.07 23.98
C THR A 325 32.79 -10.94 23.14
N THR A 326 33.97 -10.46 23.52
CA THR A 326 34.67 -9.40 22.79
C THR A 326 34.97 -9.81 21.35
N GLY A 327 34.52 -9.00 20.38
CA GLY A 327 34.76 -9.26 18.94
C GLY A 327 33.78 -10.24 18.29
N ALA A 328 32.66 -10.55 18.93
CA ALA A 328 31.61 -11.37 18.33
C ALA A 328 30.95 -10.67 17.13
N ARG A 329 30.87 -11.36 15.99
CA ARG A 329 30.20 -10.88 14.77
C ARG A 329 29.01 -11.77 14.43
N PHE A 330 27.80 -11.28 14.68
CA PHE A 330 26.56 -12.01 14.38
C PHE A 330 26.25 -12.06 12.89
N TRP A 331 25.79 -13.23 12.43
CA TRP A 331 25.30 -13.43 11.08
C TRP A 331 23.87 -12.89 10.94
N THR A 332 23.51 -12.46 9.73
CA THR A 332 22.14 -12.04 9.38
C THR A 332 21.70 -12.63 8.05
N GLN A 333 20.40 -12.88 7.91
CA GLN A 333 19.78 -13.46 6.73
C GLN A 333 18.48 -12.72 6.39
N ASN A 334 18.28 -12.40 5.10
CA ASN A 334 17.05 -11.77 4.62
C ASN A 334 15.98 -12.83 4.34
N HIS A 335 14.88 -12.81 5.10
CA HIS A 335 13.76 -13.75 4.94
C HIS A 335 12.64 -13.17 4.06
N ARG A 336 12.11 -13.99 3.13
CA ARG A 336 11.14 -13.60 2.08
C ARG A 336 9.86 -12.86 2.53
N LYS A 337 9.49 -12.88 3.82
CA LYS A 337 8.23 -12.29 4.32
C LYS A 337 8.40 -11.29 5.46
N GLY A 338 9.63 -10.97 5.88
CA GLY A 338 9.89 -10.02 6.99
C GLY A 338 9.27 -10.39 8.35
N ARG A 339 8.72 -11.60 8.50
CA ARG A 339 8.07 -12.08 9.75
C ARG A 339 9.04 -12.77 10.71
N MET A 340 10.28 -13.00 10.29
CA MET A 340 11.32 -13.68 11.06
C MET A 340 12.46 -12.70 11.32
N ASP A 341 12.98 -12.71 12.54
CA ASP A 341 14.15 -11.94 12.94
C ASP A 341 15.32 -12.25 11.99
N PRO A 342 15.91 -11.25 11.31
CA PRO A 342 17.05 -11.44 10.41
C PRO A 342 18.25 -12.14 11.04
N ARG A 343 18.38 -12.16 12.38
CA ARG A 343 19.47 -12.86 13.09
C ARG A 343 19.22 -14.36 13.25
N ARG A 344 18.01 -14.84 12.96
CA ARG A 344 17.72 -16.28 12.92
C ARG A 344 18.21 -16.84 11.58
N ILE A 345 19.03 -17.88 11.62
CA ILE A 345 19.64 -18.43 10.42
C ILE A 345 18.91 -19.69 9.99
N THR A 346 18.40 -19.69 8.75
CA THR A 346 17.87 -20.89 8.10
C THR A 346 19.04 -21.64 7.45
N LEU A 347 19.27 -22.86 7.93
CA LEU A 347 20.26 -23.80 7.41
C LEU A 347 19.64 -24.73 6.38
N HIS A 348 20.35 -24.95 5.28
CA HIS A 348 19.98 -25.94 4.28
C HIS A 348 20.52 -27.32 4.66
N LEU A 349 19.64 -28.30 4.72
CA LEU A 349 19.99 -29.68 5.06
C LEU A 349 20.24 -30.50 3.80
N LEU A 350 21.23 -31.39 3.85
CA LEU A 350 21.48 -32.38 2.80
C LEU A 350 20.53 -33.57 2.87
N LYS A 351 19.95 -33.82 4.05
CA LYS A 351 18.89 -34.82 4.24
C LYS A 351 17.97 -34.42 5.39
N GLY A 352 16.82 -35.09 5.49
CA GLY A 352 15.86 -34.80 6.54
C GLY A 352 16.35 -35.17 7.95
N VAL A 353 16.07 -34.28 8.92
CA VAL A 353 16.45 -34.43 10.34
C VAL A 353 15.26 -34.06 11.24
N GLY A 354 14.83 -34.97 12.12
CA GLY A 354 13.81 -34.66 13.13
C GLY A 354 12.46 -34.22 12.56
N GLY A 355 12.04 -34.80 11.42
CA GLY A 355 10.82 -34.43 10.70
C GLY A 355 10.97 -33.21 9.77
N ARG A 356 12.12 -32.53 9.79
CA ARG A 356 12.45 -31.45 8.84
C ARG A 356 12.95 -32.08 7.55
N ARG A 357 12.43 -31.63 6.39
CA ARG A 357 12.79 -32.20 5.07
C ARG A 357 14.10 -31.62 4.52
N ASN A 358 14.13 -30.30 4.30
CA ASN A 358 15.22 -29.67 3.53
C ASN A 358 15.89 -28.48 4.25
N ALA A 359 15.34 -28.03 5.38
CA ALA A 359 15.84 -26.87 6.10
C ALA A 359 15.61 -26.99 7.60
N ALA A 360 16.50 -26.39 8.38
CA ALA A 360 16.36 -26.18 9.82
C ALA A 360 16.62 -24.72 10.17
N GLU A 361 16.12 -24.28 11.31
CA GLU A 361 16.35 -22.93 11.83
C GLU A 361 17.21 -23.03 13.09
N VAL A 362 18.21 -22.17 13.20
CA VAL A 362 19.01 -21.96 14.41
C VAL A 362 18.89 -20.52 14.87
N ASP A 363 18.94 -20.29 16.18
CA ASP A 363 18.51 -19.02 16.76
C ASP A 363 19.53 -17.91 16.55
N ARG A 364 20.83 -18.19 16.76
CA ARG A 364 21.92 -17.25 16.45
C ARG A 364 23.11 -17.99 15.88
N VAL A 365 23.87 -17.30 15.03
CA VAL A 365 25.20 -17.72 14.58
C VAL A 365 26.12 -16.52 14.70
N TRP A 366 27.31 -16.70 15.26
CA TRP A 366 28.30 -15.64 15.35
C TRP A 366 29.72 -16.18 15.23
N ASP A 367 30.60 -15.32 14.74
CA ASP A 367 32.02 -15.59 14.63
C ASP A 367 32.78 -14.88 15.75
N VAL A 368 33.79 -15.54 16.29
CA VAL A 368 34.78 -14.95 17.20
C VAL A 368 36.16 -15.19 16.61
N THR A 369 36.96 -14.12 16.51
CA THR A 369 38.36 -14.20 16.10
C THR A 369 39.22 -13.86 17.32
N PRO A 370 39.78 -14.85 18.03
CA PRO A 370 40.50 -14.62 19.30
C PRO A 370 41.75 -13.75 19.16
N GLY A 371 42.31 -13.66 17.96
CA GLY A 371 43.47 -12.84 17.64
C GLY A 371 43.83 -12.95 16.15
N PRO A 372 44.78 -12.14 15.66
CA PRO A 372 45.10 -12.01 14.23
C PRO A 372 45.65 -13.29 13.59
N PHE A 373 46.16 -14.23 14.39
CA PHE A 373 46.76 -15.49 13.92
C PHE A 373 45.96 -16.74 14.32
N ALA A 374 44.84 -16.57 15.04
CA ALA A 374 44.00 -17.67 15.45
C ALA A 374 42.87 -17.87 14.42
N PRO A 375 42.53 -19.12 14.06
CA PRO A 375 41.39 -19.38 13.18
C PRO A 375 40.10 -18.87 13.83
N THR A 376 39.23 -18.29 13.01
CA THR A 376 37.90 -17.86 13.44
C THR A 376 37.09 -19.07 13.90
N VAL A 377 36.47 -18.94 15.07
CA VAL A 377 35.54 -19.93 15.63
C VAL A 377 34.12 -19.44 15.39
N THR A 378 33.30 -20.28 14.77
CA THR A 378 31.88 -19.99 14.55
C THR A 378 31.04 -20.75 15.57
N TYR A 379 30.19 -20.03 16.29
CA TYR A 379 29.28 -20.59 17.26
C TYR A 379 27.87 -20.63 16.70
N VAL A 380 27.16 -21.72 16.96
CA VAL A 380 25.78 -21.91 16.52
C VAL A 380 24.90 -22.18 17.73
N LEU A 381 23.93 -21.30 17.97
CA LEU A 381 23.05 -21.35 19.14
C LEU A 381 21.68 -21.92 18.79
N SER A 382 21.21 -22.85 19.63
CA SER A 382 19.80 -23.20 19.74
C SER A 382 19.29 -22.88 21.14
N CYS A 383 18.15 -22.18 21.18
CA CYS A 383 17.47 -21.76 22.38
C CYS A 383 16.19 -22.57 22.58
N LYS A 384 15.97 -23.06 23.79
CA LYS A 384 14.72 -23.74 24.14
C LYS A 384 14.21 -23.32 25.51
N TRP A 385 12.97 -22.83 25.53
CA TRP A 385 12.24 -22.62 26.78
C TRP A 385 11.53 -23.91 27.19
N GLY A 386 11.88 -24.46 28.35
CA GLY A 386 11.35 -25.73 28.87
C GLY A 386 12.44 -26.72 29.27
N LEU A 387 12.02 -27.95 29.60
CA LEU A 387 12.92 -29.03 30.00
C LEU A 387 13.60 -29.65 28.76
N VAL A 388 14.92 -29.57 28.71
CA VAL A 388 15.74 -30.17 27.64
C VAL A 388 16.19 -31.58 28.03
N GLY A 389 16.21 -32.49 27.07
CA GLY A 389 16.57 -33.90 27.23
C GLY A 389 17.45 -34.37 26.07
N LYS A 390 17.92 -35.62 26.10
CA LYS A 390 18.87 -36.18 25.11
C LYS A 390 18.39 -36.02 23.68
N GLY A 391 17.10 -36.30 23.43
CA GLY A 391 16.52 -36.21 22.10
C GLY A 391 16.64 -34.81 21.47
N HIS A 392 16.60 -33.75 22.27
CA HIS A 392 16.77 -32.38 21.80
C HIS A 392 18.23 -32.06 21.45
N VAL A 393 19.16 -32.52 22.30
CA VAL A 393 20.61 -32.39 22.07
C VAL A 393 21.02 -33.14 20.80
N ASP A 394 20.57 -34.39 20.65
CA ASP A 394 20.86 -35.21 19.48
C ASP A 394 20.25 -34.64 18.20
N ASP A 395 19.02 -34.10 18.26
CA ASP A 395 18.39 -33.45 17.11
C ASP A 395 19.20 -32.23 16.65
N PHE A 396 19.66 -31.40 17.57
CA PHE A 396 20.47 -30.23 17.25
C PHE A 396 21.83 -30.60 16.65
N LEU A 397 22.55 -31.55 17.24
CA LEU A 397 23.82 -32.03 16.69
C LEU A 397 23.66 -32.64 15.29
N LYS A 398 22.55 -33.35 15.03
CA LYS A 398 22.22 -33.86 13.70
C LYS A 398 21.93 -32.72 12.71
N VAL A 399 21.24 -31.67 13.15
CA VAL A 399 21.02 -30.47 12.31
C VAL A 399 22.36 -29.86 11.89
N LEU A 400 23.30 -29.68 12.81
CA LEU A 400 24.63 -29.16 12.48
C LEU A 400 25.38 -30.07 11.50
N THR A 401 25.42 -31.38 11.81
CA THR A 401 26.11 -32.39 11.00
C THR A 401 25.57 -32.45 9.56
N TRP A 402 24.26 -32.41 9.38
CA TRP A 402 23.63 -32.54 8.05
C TRP A 402 23.35 -31.21 7.35
N SER A 403 23.74 -30.08 7.96
CA SER A 403 23.73 -28.79 7.29
C SER A 403 24.82 -28.70 6.23
N ARG A 404 24.56 -27.90 5.19
CA ARG A 404 25.57 -27.55 4.17
C ARG A 404 26.69 -26.69 4.75
N ASP A 405 26.33 -25.76 5.63
CA ASP A 405 27.23 -24.72 6.11
C ASP A 405 28.18 -25.23 7.21
N PHE A 406 27.70 -26.09 8.11
CA PHE A 406 28.45 -26.54 9.29
C PHE A 406 28.85 -28.01 9.29
N GLY A 407 28.35 -28.82 8.36
CA GLY A 407 28.74 -30.21 8.21
C GLY A 407 29.83 -30.41 7.15
N VAL A 408 30.67 -31.42 7.31
CA VAL A 408 31.69 -31.85 6.33
C VAL A 408 31.74 -33.36 6.24
N ASP A 409 31.92 -33.87 5.03
CA ASP A 409 32.12 -35.30 4.80
C ASP A 409 33.58 -35.65 5.12
N THR A 410 33.77 -36.66 5.97
CA THR A 410 35.08 -37.23 6.31
C THR A 410 35.09 -38.72 5.98
N GLU A 411 36.26 -39.36 6.02
CA GLU A 411 36.40 -40.79 5.76
C GLU A 411 35.55 -41.64 6.74
N ASP A 412 35.34 -41.17 7.97
CA ASP A 412 34.50 -41.81 8.98
C ASP A 412 33.01 -41.43 8.89
N GLY A 413 32.61 -40.79 7.79
CA GLY A 413 31.28 -40.24 7.57
C GLY A 413 31.17 -38.74 7.90
N ARG A 414 29.96 -38.20 7.83
CA ARG A 414 29.73 -36.77 7.96
C ARG A 414 29.84 -36.32 9.42
N LYS A 415 30.67 -35.31 9.67
CA LYS A 415 30.92 -34.70 10.99
C LYS A 415 30.68 -33.20 10.96
N ILE A 416 30.66 -32.56 12.12
CA ILE A 416 30.64 -31.09 12.23
C ILE A 416 32.04 -30.57 11.82
N LYS A 417 32.10 -29.47 11.07
CA LYS A 417 33.35 -28.84 10.64
C LYS A 417 34.18 -28.39 11.84
N ASN A 418 35.50 -28.55 11.75
CA ASN A 418 36.43 -28.00 12.73
C ASN A 418 36.26 -26.47 12.81
N GLY A 419 36.28 -25.92 14.02
CA GLY A 419 36.03 -24.50 14.28
C GLY A 419 34.55 -24.14 14.42
N ILE A 420 33.62 -25.09 14.29
CA ILE A 420 32.20 -24.89 14.61
C ILE A 420 31.90 -25.42 16.02
N VAL A 421 31.36 -24.56 16.88
CA VAL A 421 30.96 -24.92 18.25
C VAL A 421 29.45 -24.80 18.39
N GLY A 422 28.80 -25.90 18.76
CA GLY A 422 27.38 -25.89 19.10
C GLY A 422 27.15 -25.34 20.50
N VAL A 423 26.18 -24.44 20.65
CA VAL A 423 25.73 -23.89 21.92
C VAL A 423 24.24 -24.18 22.09
N PHE A 424 23.85 -24.73 23.23
CA PHE A 424 22.46 -25.02 23.55
C PHE A 424 22.07 -24.28 24.82
N ALA A 425 21.21 -23.27 24.69
CA ALA A 425 20.72 -22.50 25.82
C ALA A 425 19.29 -22.92 26.20
N ALA A 426 19.05 -23.20 27.48
CA ALA A 426 17.71 -23.51 27.95
C ALA A 426 17.43 -23.08 29.39
N SER A 427 16.14 -22.97 29.72
CA SER A 427 15.70 -22.66 31.08
C SER A 427 16.08 -23.76 32.07
N ALA A 428 16.00 -25.03 31.65
CA ALA A 428 16.41 -26.17 32.47
C ALA A 428 16.78 -27.39 31.60
N PHE A 429 17.79 -28.14 32.02
CA PHE A 429 18.15 -29.44 31.47
C PHE A 429 17.70 -30.52 32.45
N ASN A 430 17.19 -31.63 31.94
CA ASN A 430 16.64 -32.69 32.79
C ASN A 430 17.75 -33.32 33.66
N PRO A 431 17.78 -33.06 34.98
CA PRO A 431 18.85 -33.54 35.83
C PRO A 431 18.71 -35.03 36.17
N ARG A 432 17.54 -35.62 35.90
CA ARG A 432 17.22 -37.04 36.16
C ARG A 432 17.49 -37.94 34.95
N GLU A 433 17.85 -37.35 33.81
CA GLU A 433 18.12 -38.11 32.60
C GLU A 433 19.56 -38.61 32.61
N ASN A 434 19.71 -39.91 32.79
CA ASN A 434 20.99 -40.61 32.69
C ASN A 434 21.07 -41.33 31.34
N ILE A 435 22.20 -41.19 30.68
CA ILE A 435 22.43 -41.68 29.33
C ILE A 435 23.48 -42.77 29.39
N GLN A 436 23.13 -43.95 28.90
CA GLN A 436 24.08 -45.04 28.74
C GLN A 436 24.94 -44.80 27.51
N MET A 437 26.25 -44.75 27.72
CA MET A 437 27.26 -44.65 26.67
C MET A 437 27.56 -46.03 26.08
N LYS A 438 28.24 -46.05 24.93
CA LYS A 438 28.62 -47.31 24.25
C LYS A 438 29.57 -48.19 25.08
N ASP A 439 30.31 -47.58 26.00
CA ASP A 439 31.21 -48.24 26.96
C ASP A 439 30.47 -48.77 28.21
N GLY A 440 29.13 -48.66 28.26
CA GLY A 440 28.29 -49.10 29.38
C GLY A 440 28.21 -48.09 30.53
N SER A 441 28.97 -46.99 30.51
CA SER A 441 28.92 -45.96 31.55
C SER A 441 27.64 -45.14 31.49
N MET A 442 27.12 -44.75 32.67
CA MET A 442 25.97 -43.86 32.80
C MET A 442 26.44 -42.44 33.09
N VAL A 443 26.05 -41.50 32.25
CA VAL A 443 26.41 -40.09 32.39
C VAL A 443 25.18 -39.20 32.45
N SER A 444 25.31 -38.06 33.10
CA SER A 444 24.25 -37.03 33.08
C SER A 444 24.14 -36.38 31.69
N LEU A 445 22.99 -35.75 31.40
CA LEU A 445 22.78 -35.02 30.15
C LEU A 445 23.85 -33.94 29.90
N THR A 446 24.31 -33.25 30.95
CA THR A 446 25.36 -32.22 30.85
C THR A 446 26.71 -32.84 30.46
N GLN A 447 27.08 -33.96 31.08
CA GLN A 447 28.30 -34.70 30.75
C GLN A 447 28.24 -35.27 29.32
N TYR A 448 27.06 -35.75 28.91
CA TYR A 448 26.84 -36.23 27.56
C TYR A 448 27.05 -35.12 26.53
N ALA A 449 26.47 -33.93 26.73
CA ALA A 449 26.66 -32.79 25.83
C ALA A 449 28.11 -32.34 25.75
N ALA A 450 28.81 -32.25 26.89
CA ALA A 450 30.23 -31.89 26.93
C ALA A 450 31.11 -32.87 26.14
N ARG A 451 30.86 -34.18 26.26
CA ARG A 451 31.54 -35.23 25.47
C ARG A 451 31.22 -35.19 23.97
N ARG A 452 30.20 -34.43 23.57
CA ARG A 452 29.81 -34.20 22.17
C ARG A 452 30.20 -32.79 21.70
N GLU A 453 31.08 -32.12 22.43
CA GLU A 453 31.58 -30.77 22.14
C GLU A 453 30.45 -29.73 22.04
N LEU A 454 29.33 -29.98 22.73
CA LEU A 454 28.20 -29.07 22.82
C LEU A 454 28.29 -28.29 24.12
N GLN A 455 28.36 -26.96 24.02
CA GLN A 455 28.31 -26.08 25.17
C GLN A 455 26.86 -25.91 25.63
N ILE A 456 26.62 -26.02 26.94
CA ILE A 456 25.30 -25.81 27.55
C ILE A 456 25.31 -24.52 28.32
N ILE A 457 24.24 -23.73 28.14
CA ILE A 457 23.98 -22.52 28.92
C ILE A 457 22.62 -22.61 29.61
N THR A 458 22.59 -22.33 30.90
CA THR A 458 21.39 -22.39 31.75
C THR A 458 20.97 -21.00 32.26
N ALA A 459 19.68 -20.88 32.64
CA ALA A 459 19.17 -19.67 33.31
C ALA A 459 19.89 -19.33 34.62
N ALA A 460 20.36 -20.33 35.36
CA ALA A 460 21.14 -20.10 36.57
C ALA A 460 22.46 -19.38 36.26
N GLN A 461 23.18 -19.81 35.22
CA GLN A 461 24.47 -19.22 34.82
C GLN A 461 24.34 -17.77 34.35
N PHE A 462 23.26 -17.41 33.63
CA PHE A 462 23.01 -16.01 33.27
C PHE A 462 22.72 -15.14 34.50
N ASN A 463 21.94 -15.66 35.46
CA ASN A 463 21.59 -14.90 36.67
C ASN A 463 22.80 -14.66 37.58
N GLU A 464 23.73 -15.63 37.66
CA GLU A 464 24.99 -15.49 38.40
C GLU A 464 25.85 -14.38 37.80
N LYS A 465 26.02 -14.40 36.48
CA LYS A 465 26.81 -13.42 35.73
C LYS A 465 26.19 -12.02 35.62
N GLN A 466 24.91 -11.84 35.95
CA GLN A 466 24.28 -10.52 36.09
C GLN A 466 24.45 -9.91 37.48
N ARG A 467 24.84 -10.72 38.48
CA ARG A 467 25.09 -10.27 39.86
C ARG A 467 26.56 -9.92 40.11
N GLU A 468 27.44 -10.33 39.22
CA GLU A 468 28.82 -9.83 39.05
C GLU A 468 28.80 -8.51 38.27
#